data_AF-A0A7V3MG69-F1
#
_entry.id   AF-A0A7V3MG69-F1
#
_cell.length_a   1.000
_cell.length_b   1.000
_cell.length_c   1.000
_cell.angle_alpha   90.00
_cell.angle_beta   90.00
_cell.angle_gamma   90.00
#
_symmetry.space_group_name_H-M   'P 1'
#
loop_
_entity.id
_entity.type
_entity.pdbx_description
1 polymer ?
#
loop_
_entity_poly.entity_id
_entity_poly.type
_entity_poly.pdbx_seq_one_letter_code
_entity_poly.pdbx_strand_id
1 'polypeptide(L)'
;MAEPIRGHSLRYSAYTGGPDPLAPPVDLREALEQIGEDVMAGTSPRRALSELLRRGTKNMPGADRLAAEANRRRRELLRRNNLDGTLQQIKELLDEAVLAERKALARALDDDARFGELQLDALPSSPAKAVQELSDYNWRSGEAREKYQQIKDLLGREMLDQRFAGMKQALEGATDEDRQRVKDMLDDLNGLLDKHARGADTPEDFQNFMAKHGEFFPDNPRNVDELLDSLAKRAAAAQRFRNSLSPDQRAELDALAQQAFGSPALMQALDRLDAHLQAARPGEDWSGSEQFSGDNPFGMGEGTQALADIAELEQLAEQLSQSYPGATMDDVDLDALARQLGDQAAIDARTLAELERALVNQGFLDRGSDGQWRLSPKAMRRLGETALRDVAQ
;
A
#
# COMPACT_ATOMS: atom_id res chain seq x y z
N MET A 1 60.46 -17.73 7.91
CA MET A 1 59.36 -18.55 7.34
C MET A 1 58.36 -18.83 8.44
N ALA A 2 57.13 -18.30 8.29
CA ALA A 2 55.83 -18.88 8.68
C ALA A 2 54.83 -17.73 9.00
N GLU A 3 53.91 -17.47 8.07
CA GLU A 3 52.72 -16.63 8.31
C GLU A 3 51.62 -17.46 9.00
N PRO A 4 50.82 -16.89 9.91
CA PRO A 4 49.66 -17.57 10.47
C PRO A 4 48.43 -17.44 9.56
N ILE A 5 47.79 -18.58 9.30
CA ILE A 5 46.55 -18.72 8.52
C ILE A 5 45.40 -18.05 9.27
N ARG A 6 44.73 -17.06 8.63
CA ARG A 6 43.50 -16.45 9.14
C ARG A 6 42.35 -17.46 9.04
N GLY A 7 41.79 -17.85 10.18
CA GLY A 7 40.54 -18.60 10.22
C GLY A 7 39.36 -17.70 9.81
N HIS A 8 38.60 -18.14 8.80
CA HIS A 8 37.33 -17.51 8.45
C HIS A 8 36.32 -17.72 9.59
N SER A 9 35.88 -16.64 10.24
CA SER A 9 34.76 -16.69 11.17
C SER A 9 33.47 -16.87 10.36
N LEU A 10 32.91 -18.09 10.38
CA LEU A 10 31.56 -18.36 9.89
C LEU A 10 30.58 -17.67 10.84
N ARG A 11 29.95 -16.59 10.38
CA ARG A 11 28.88 -15.92 11.12
C ARG A 11 27.56 -16.59 10.77
N TYR A 12 26.97 -17.28 11.75
CA TYR A 12 25.61 -17.80 11.65
C TYR A 12 24.63 -16.66 11.93
N SER A 13 23.80 -16.31 10.94
CA SER A 13 22.62 -15.44 11.13
C SER A 13 21.38 -16.31 11.33
N ALA A 14 20.39 -15.81 12.06
CA ALA A 14 19.08 -16.45 12.14
C ALA A 14 18.43 -16.52 10.75
N TYR A 15 17.75 -17.64 10.46
CA TYR A 15 17.11 -17.90 9.17
C TYR A 15 15.93 -16.95 8.95
N THR A 16 16.03 -16.11 7.91
CA THR A 16 15.08 -15.04 7.58
C THR A 16 14.03 -15.46 6.55
N GLY A 17 13.50 -16.69 6.65
CA GLY A 17 12.32 -17.10 5.87
C GLY A 17 12.51 -17.30 4.35
N GLY A 18 13.74 -17.58 3.87
CA GLY A 18 13.96 -18.02 2.48
C GLY A 18 13.70 -19.52 2.29
N PRO A 19 13.77 -20.11 1.08
CA PRO A 19 13.72 -21.57 0.94
C PRO A 19 14.79 -22.25 1.79
N ASP A 20 14.54 -23.49 2.23
CA ASP A 20 15.52 -24.28 2.98
C ASP A 20 16.89 -24.22 2.25
N PRO A 21 17.97 -23.75 2.88
CA PRO A 21 19.30 -23.71 2.25
C PRO A 21 19.81 -25.11 1.85
N LEU A 22 19.12 -26.17 2.26
CA LEU A 22 19.34 -27.56 1.87
C LEU A 22 18.36 -28.08 0.81
N ALA A 23 17.44 -27.25 0.31
CA ALA A 23 16.54 -27.61 -0.77
C ALA A 23 17.38 -27.97 -2.03
N PRO A 24 17.12 -29.11 -2.67
CA PRO A 24 17.83 -29.48 -3.90
C PRO A 24 17.57 -28.41 -4.98
N PRO A 25 18.56 -28.15 -5.87
CA PRO A 25 18.40 -27.17 -6.94
C PRO A 25 17.17 -27.50 -7.79
N VAL A 26 16.52 -26.47 -8.31
CA VAL A 26 15.32 -26.60 -9.15
C VAL A 26 15.53 -27.69 -10.20
N ASP A 27 14.66 -28.70 -10.23
CA ASP A 27 14.79 -29.80 -11.18
C ASP A 27 14.44 -29.31 -12.59
N LEU A 28 15.49 -28.98 -13.34
CA LEU A 28 15.35 -28.50 -14.72
C LEU A 28 14.85 -29.59 -15.67
N ARG A 29 14.84 -30.88 -15.27
CA ARG A 29 14.45 -31.97 -16.18
C ARG A 29 12.96 -31.88 -16.54
N GLU A 30 12.09 -31.76 -15.53
CA GLU A 30 10.64 -31.63 -15.73
C GLU A 30 10.32 -30.40 -16.58
N ALA A 31 10.96 -29.27 -16.28
CA ALA A 31 10.80 -28.04 -17.05
C ALA A 31 11.29 -28.17 -18.50
N LEU A 32 12.45 -28.81 -18.72
CA LEU A 32 12.99 -29.02 -20.06
C LEU A 32 12.10 -29.95 -20.88
N GLU A 33 11.62 -31.04 -20.28
CA GLU A 33 10.70 -32.00 -20.91
C GLU A 33 9.44 -31.32 -21.42
N GLN A 34 8.76 -30.55 -20.55
CA GLN A 34 7.55 -29.82 -20.91
C GLN A 34 7.80 -28.80 -22.03
N ILE A 35 8.89 -28.03 -21.94
CA ILE A 35 9.28 -27.09 -23.00
C ILE A 35 9.60 -27.84 -24.30
N GLY A 36 10.25 -29.00 -24.21
CA GLY A 36 10.60 -29.86 -25.33
C GLY A 36 9.36 -30.36 -26.07
N GLU A 37 8.37 -30.86 -25.35
CA GLU A 37 7.08 -31.29 -25.91
C GLU A 37 6.39 -30.15 -26.66
N ASP A 38 6.28 -28.97 -26.04
CA ASP A 38 5.62 -27.81 -26.64
C ASP A 38 6.37 -27.31 -27.89
N VAL A 39 7.70 -27.36 -27.88
CA VAL A 39 8.53 -26.98 -29.03
C VAL A 39 8.38 -27.99 -30.17
N MET A 40 8.35 -29.29 -29.86
CA MET A 40 8.07 -30.34 -30.85
C MET A 40 6.65 -30.23 -31.41
N ALA A 41 5.69 -29.74 -30.63
CA ALA A 41 4.33 -29.43 -31.06
C ALA A 41 4.21 -28.14 -31.91
N GLY A 42 5.32 -27.42 -32.14
CA GLY A 42 5.39 -26.25 -33.01
C GLY A 42 5.39 -24.89 -32.29
N THR A 43 5.50 -24.87 -30.96
CA THR A 43 5.58 -23.63 -30.19
C THR A 43 7.02 -23.10 -30.16
N SER A 44 7.21 -21.78 -30.21
CA SER A 44 8.55 -21.22 -30.02
C SER A 44 9.05 -21.49 -28.59
N PRO A 45 10.34 -21.81 -28.37
CA PRO A 45 10.88 -22.09 -27.03
C PRO A 45 10.63 -21.00 -25.99
N ARG A 46 10.66 -19.73 -26.41
CA ARG A 46 10.35 -18.60 -25.52
C ARG A 46 8.89 -18.60 -25.06
N ARG A 47 7.96 -18.94 -25.96
CA ARG A 47 6.53 -19.06 -25.63
C ARG A 47 6.25 -20.30 -24.79
N ALA A 48 6.93 -21.42 -25.05
CA ALA A 48 6.85 -22.62 -24.22
C ALA A 48 7.35 -22.36 -22.79
N LEU A 49 8.47 -21.64 -22.64
CA LEU A 49 8.95 -21.20 -21.32
C LEU A 49 7.94 -20.29 -20.61
N SER A 50 7.39 -19.29 -21.31
CA SER A 50 6.40 -18.39 -20.70
C SER A 50 5.12 -19.14 -20.30
N GLU A 51 4.60 -20.05 -21.13
CA GLU A 51 3.45 -20.89 -20.75
C GLU A 51 3.76 -21.83 -19.58
N LEU A 52 5.00 -22.36 -19.49
CA LEU A 52 5.44 -23.15 -18.35
C LEU A 52 5.46 -22.32 -17.06
N LEU A 53 6.07 -21.13 -17.08
CA LEU A 53 6.10 -20.24 -15.91
C LEU A 53 4.70 -19.80 -15.50
N ARG A 54 3.83 -19.56 -16.49
CA ARG A 54 2.47 -19.11 -16.27
C ARG A 54 1.61 -20.21 -15.64
N ARG A 55 1.66 -21.44 -16.14
CA ARG A 55 0.87 -22.58 -15.62
C ARG A 55 1.50 -23.27 -14.41
N GLY A 56 2.83 -23.26 -14.30
CA GLY A 56 3.59 -24.03 -13.34
C GLY A 56 3.82 -25.48 -13.78
N THR A 57 4.40 -26.28 -12.89
CA THR A 57 4.60 -27.73 -13.06
C THR A 57 3.75 -28.51 -12.05
N LYS A 58 3.83 -29.85 -12.02
CA LYS A 58 3.06 -30.66 -11.06
C LYS A 58 3.39 -30.33 -9.60
N ASN A 59 4.64 -29.92 -9.35
CA ASN A 59 5.17 -29.66 -8.02
C ASN A 59 5.37 -28.17 -7.72
N MET A 60 5.07 -27.29 -8.68
CA MET A 60 5.32 -25.85 -8.57
C MET A 60 4.12 -25.06 -9.09
N PRO A 61 3.48 -24.22 -8.25
CA PRO A 61 2.40 -23.36 -8.73
C PRO A 61 2.93 -22.34 -9.74
N GLY A 62 2.15 -22.10 -10.79
CA GLY A 62 2.49 -21.11 -11.82
C GLY A 62 2.09 -19.69 -11.43
N ALA A 63 2.62 -18.72 -12.18
CA ALA A 63 2.31 -17.31 -12.00
C ALA A 63 0.80 -17.01 -12.18
N ASP A 64 0.06 -17.77 -13.01
CA ASP A 64 -1.41 -17.63 -13.15
C ASP A 64 -2.13 -17.88 -11.82
N ARG A 65 -1.65 -18.83 -11.02
CA ARG A 65 -2.27 -19.13 -9.73
C ARG A 65 -2.05 -17.98 -8.74
N LEU A 66 -0.82 -17.48 -8.67
CA LEU A 66 -0.48 -16.32 -7.84
C LEU A 66 -1.29 -15.08 -8.26
N ALA A 67 -1.39 -14.82 -9.57
CA ALA A 67 -2.19 -13.73 -10.11
C ALA A 67 -3.69 -13.91 -9.80
N ALA A 68 -4.19 -15.14 -9.85
CA ALA A 68 -5.58 -15.44 -9.49
C ALA A 68 -5.84 -15.25 -7.99
N GLU A 69 -4.87 -15.54 -7.13
CA GLU A 69 -4.92 -15.31 -5.69
C GLU A 69 -4.89 -13.80 -5.37
N ALA A 70 -4.00 -13.02 -6.00
CA ALA A 70 -3.98 -11.56 -5.90
C ALA A 70 -5.33 -10.94 -6.28
N ASN A 71 -5.86 -11.33 -7.45
CA ASN A 71 -7.17 -10.88 -7.91
C ASN A 71 -8.32 -11.30 -6.99
N ARG A 72 -8.22 -12.47 -6.35
CA ARG A 72 -9.22 -12.93 -5.37
C ARG A 72 -9.19 -12.08 -4.12
N ARG A 73 -8.01 -11.79 -3.59
CA ARG A 73 -7.82 -10.95 -2.40
C ARG A 73 -8.33 -9.53 -2.64
N ARG A 74 -8.02 -8.95 -3.80
CA ARG A 74 -8.56 -7.66 -4.24
C ARG A 74 -10.09 -7.64 -4.20
N ARG A 75 -10.74 -8.62 -4.83
CA ARG A 75 -12.21 -8.72 -4.83
C ARG A 75 -12.79 -8.90 -3.44
N GLU A 76 -12.09 -9.60 -2.56
CA GLU A 76 -12.51 -9.80 -1.17
C GLU A 76 -12.50 -8.47 -0.39
N LEU A 77 -11.46 -7.65 -0.54
CA LEU A 77 -11.36 -6.32 0.06
C LEU A 77 -12.50 -5.39 -0.40
N LEU A 78 -12.81 -5.37 -1.69
CA LEU A 78 -13.87 -4.53 -2.25
C LEU A 78 -15.28 -4.99 -1.84
N ARG A 79 -15.50 -6.31 -1.75
CA ARG A 79 -16.83 -6.88 -1.49
C ARG A 79 -17.21 -6.93 -0.02
N ARG A 80 -16.24 -7.00 0.88
CA ARG A 80 -16.52 -7.11 2.33
C ARG A 80 -16.62 -5.75 3.01
N ASN A 81 -15.96 -4.74 2.47
CA ASN A 81 -15.79 -3.46 3.14
C ASN A 81 -16.53 -2.31 2.43
N ASN A 82 -16.72 -1.20 3.14
CA ASN A 82 -17.13 0.10 2.63
C ASN A 82 -16.31 1.23 3.30
N LEU A 83 -16.43 2.46 2.81
CA LEU A 83 -15.61 3.60 3.23
C LEU A 83 -16.34 4.55 4.20
N ASP A 84 -17.46 4.12 4.78
CA ASP A 84 -18.38 5.00 5.51
C ASP A 84 -18.11 5.04 7.03
N GLY A 85 -17.15 4.26 7.54
CA GLY A 85 -16.99 4.04 8.98
C GLY A 85 -16.68 5.29 9.78
N THR A 86 -15.84 6.17 9.27
CA THR A 86 -15.55 7.45 9.95
C THR A 86 -16.79 8.32 10.07
N LEU A 87 -17.59 8.44 8.99
CA LEU A 87 -18.82 9.23 9.00
C LEU A 87 -19.88 8.62 9.93
N GLN A 88 -19.97 7.29 9.98
CA GLN A 88 -20.85 6.58 10.91
C GLN A 88 -20.43 6.85 12.36
N GLN A 89 -19.14 6.74 12.68
CA GLN A 89 -18.64 6.98 14.04
C GLN A 89 -18.84 8.44 14.47
N ILE A 90 -18.64 9.39 13.57
CA ILE A 90 -18.93 10.82 13.84
C ILE A 90 -20.41 11.03 14.12
N LYS A 91 -21.28 10.40 13.33
CA LYS A 91 -22.72 10.49 13.53
C LYS A 91 -23.13 9.93 14.90
N GLU A 92 -22.61 8.77 15.29
CA GLU A 92 -22.88 8.17 16.60
C GLU A 92 -22.44 9.08 17.75
N LEU A 93 -21.22 9.61 17.70
CA LEU A 93 -20.71 10.54 18.71
C LEU A 93 -21.52 11.85 18.77
N LEU A 94 -21.97 12.34 17.62
CA LEU A 94 -22.79 13.53 17.51
C LEU A 94 -24.18 13.30 18.13
N ASP A 95 -24.83 12.18 17.79
CA ASP A 95 -26.13 11.80 18.34
C ASP A 95 -26.06 11.65 19.87
N GLU A 96 -24.98 11.05 20.39
CA GLU A 96 -24.71 10.97 21.83
C GLU A 96 -24.53 12.34 22.49
N ALA A 97 -23.75 13.23 21.86
CA ALA A 97 -23.51 14.59 22.36
C ALA A 97 -24.82 15.40 22.43
N VAL A 98 -25.60 15.39 21.34
CA VAL A 98 -26.89 16.08 21.26
C VAL A 98 -27.88 15.50 22.27
N LEU A 99 -27.91 14.17 22.45
CA LEU A 99 -28.77 13.53 23.45
C LEU A 99 -28.38 13.95 24.88
N ALA A 100 -27.08 13.99 25.20
CA ALA A 100 -26.57 14.41 26.50
C ALA A 100 -26.91 15.88 26.78
N GLU A 101 -26.80 16.76 25.78
CA GLU A 101 -27.17 18.17 25.92
C GLU A 101 -28.67 18.35 26.09
N ARG A 102 -29.50 17.68 25.28
CA ARG A 102 -30.97 17.71 25.45
C ARG A 102 -31.40 17.30 26.86
N LYS A 103 -30.75 16.30 27.46
CA LYS A 103 -31.00 15.89 28.86
C LYS A 103 -30.62 16.98 29.86
N ALA A 104 -29.55 17.73 29.62
CA ALA A 104 -29.13 18.83 30.48
C ALA A 104 -30.06 20.04 30.35
N LEU A 105 -30.44 20.40 29.13
CA LEU A 105 -31.37 21.51 28.84
C LEU A 105 -32.77 21.24 29.41
N ALA A 106 -33.28 20.01 29.29
CA ALA A 106 -34.59 19.65 29.82
C ALA A 106 -34.72 19.79 31.35
N ARG A 107 -33.59 19.75 32.08
CA ARG A 107 -33.55 19.97 33.55
C ARG A 107 -33.45 21.45 33.92
N ALA A 108 -33.09 22.29 32.96
CA ALA A 108 -32.99 23.73 33.14
C ALA A 108 -34.31 24.42 32.78
N LEU A 109 -34.63 25.50 33.50
CA LEU A 109 -35.87 26.26 33.33
C LEU A 109 -35.62 27.71 32.88
N ASP A 110 -34.39 28.01 32.45
CA ASP A 110 -33.96 29.33 31.97
C ASP A 110 -34.18 29.50 30.45
N ASP A 111 -34.21 30.77 30.01
CA ASP A 111 -34.43 31.12 28.60
C ASP A 111 -33.30 30.63 27.69
N ASP A 112 -32.05 30.60 28.20
CA ASP A 112 -30.89 30.05 27.48
C ASP A 112 -31.09 28.57 27.16
N ALA A 113 -31.68 27.80 28.09
CA ALA A 113 -32.01 26.40 27.86
C ALA A 113 -33.03 26.21 26.74
N ARG A 114 -34.06 27.07 26.67
CA ARG A 114 -35.07 27.04 25.60
C ARG A 114 -34.51 27.43 24.26
N PHE A 115 -33.59 28.40 24.22
CA PHE A 115 -32.88 28.74 22.99
C PHE A 115 -31.98 27.58 22.52
N GLY A 116 -31.25 26.94 23.43
CA GLY A 116 -30.44 25.77 23.14
C GLY A 116 -31.26 24.61 22.56
N GLU A 117 -32.44 24.33 23.11
CA GLU A 117 -33.35 23.30 22.57
C GLU A 117 -33.77 23.60 21.12
N LEU A 118 -34.17 24.85 20.83
CA LEU A 118 -34.54 25.27 19.48
C LEU A 118 -33.36 25.14 18.49
N GLN A 119 -32.14 25.47 18.93
CA GLN A 119 -30.95 25.34 18.10
C GLN A 119 -30.63 23.87 17.81
N LEU A 120 -30.74 22.98 18.79
CA LEU A 120 -30.51 21.54 18.61
C LEU A 120 -31.61 20.87 17.77
N ASP A 121 -32.84 21.39 17.77
CA ASP A 121 -33.93 20.92 16.90
C ASP A 121 -33.79 21.42 15.46
N ALA A 122 -33.10 22.53 15.25
CA ALA A 122 -32.84 23.11 13.93
C ALA A 122 -31.61 22.52 13.23
N LEU A 123 -30.90 21.57 13.84
CA LEU A 123 -29.67 21.01 13.30
C LEU A 123 -29.90 20.32 11.93
N PRO A 124 -28.97 20.50 10.98
CA PRO A 124 -28.98 19.77 9.71
C PRO A 124 -28.93 18.26 9.91
N SER A 125 -29.54 17.52 8.98
CA SER A 125 -29.47 16.05 8.96
C SER A 125 -28.09 15.48 8.60
N SER A 126 -27.21 16.32 8.04
CA SER A 126 -25.83 15.96 7.69
C SER A 126 -24.92 16.10 8.91
N PRO A 127 -24.20 15.04 9.32
CA PRO A 127 -23.29 15.08 10.48
C PRO A 127 -22.23 16.17 10.34
N ALA A 128 -21.69 16.37 9.14
CA ALA A 128 -20.67 17.38 8.87
C ALA A 128 -21.16 18.80 9.15
N LYS A 129 -22.34 19.15 8.64
CA LYS A 129 -22.94 20.47 8.82
C LYS A 129 -23.37 20.69 10.28
N ALA A 130 -23.90 19.66 10.94
CA ALA A 130 -24.25 19.74 12.34
C ALA A 130 -23.00 19.98 13.23
N VAL A 131 -21.89 19.27 12.96
CA VAL A 131 -20.62 19.50 13.68
C VAL A 131 -20.09 20.92 13.45
N GLN A 132 -20.25 21.46 12.25
CA GLN A 132 -19.87 22.83 11.92
C GLN A 132 -20.74 23.85 12.66
N GLU A 133 -22.07 23.71 12.66
CA GLU A 133 -22.96 24.61 13.39
C GLU A 133 -22.75 24.56 14.92
N LEU A 134 -22.37 23.39 15.43
CA LEU A 134 -22.09 23.19 16.86
C LEU A 134 -20.69 23.64 17.29
N SER A 135 -19.88 24.19 16.37
CA SER A 135 -18.52 24.63 16.68
C SER A 135 -18.46 25.78 17.68
N ASP A 136 -19.36 26.74 17.53
CA ASP A 136 -19.51 27.89 18.40
C ASP A 136 -20.58 27.66 19.49
N TYR A 137 -21.13 26.45 19.57
CA TYR A 137 -22.16 26.10 20.54
C TYR A 137 -21.58 25.96 21.95
N ASN A 138 -22.21 26.66 22.90
CA ASN A 138 -21.80 26.63 24.30
C ASN A 138 -22.49 25.48 25.04
N TRP A 139 -21.86 24.31 25.02
CA TRP A 139 -22.33 23.11 25.71
C TRP A 139 -22.51 23.33 27.21
N ARG A 140 -23.72 23.09 27.72
CA ARG A 140 -24.01 23.10 29.15
C ARG A 140 -23.63 21.78 29.82
N SER A 141 -23.76 20.67 29.09
CA SER A 141 -23.36 19.34 29.54
C SER A 141 -21.86 19.14 29.36
N GLY A 142 -21.16 18.80 30.45
CA GLY A 142 -19.76 18.38 30.38
C GLY A 142 -19.56 17.14 29.51
N GLU A 143 -20.48 16.17 29.61
CA GLU A 143 -20.47 14.94 28.80
C GLU A 143 -20.64 15.25 27.30
N ALA A 144 -21.55 16.16 26.95
CA ALA A 144 -21.76 16.54 25.55
C ALA A 144 -20.54 17.27 24.97
N ARG A 145 -19.91 18.14 25.76
CA ARG A 145 -18.66 18.82 25.40
C ARG A 145 -17.52 17.83 25.17
N GLU A 146 -17.38 16.82 26.03
CA GLU A 146 -16.37 15.76 25.88
C GLU A 146 -16.58 14.95 24.60
N LYS A 147 -17.83 14.54 24.32
CA LYS A 147 -18.18 13.81 23.08
C LYS A 147 -17.91 14.65 21.83
N TYR A 148 -18.26 15.93 21.85
CA TYR A 148 -17.96 16.85 20.75
C TYR A 148 -16.45 17.04 20.55
N GLN A 149 -15.67 17.08 21.63
CA GLN A 149 -14.21 17.14 21.55
C GLN A 149 -13.64 15.86 20.92
N GLN A 150 -14.16 14.68 21.28
CA GLN A 150 -13.76 13.41 20.67
C GLN A 150 -13.98 13.38 19.15
N ILE A 151 -15.03 14.04 18.63
CA ILE A 151 -15.26 14.16 17.17
C ILE A 151 -14.12 14.95 16.52
N LYS A 152 -13.71 16.08 17.10
CA LYS A 152 -12.61 16.90 16.58
C LYS A 152 -11.30 16.14 16.60
N ASP A 153 -11.02 15.44 17.70
CA ASP A 153 -9.79 14.67 17.87
C ASP A 153 -9.73 13.49 16.89
N LEU A 154 -10.86 12.80 16.67
CA LEU A 154 -10.97 11.72 15.69
C LEU A 154 -10.71 12.22 14.27
N LEU A 155 -11.32 13.33 13.86
CA LEU A 155 -11.14 13.89 12.52
C LEU A 155 -9.69 14.32 12.26
N GLY A 156 -9.06 14.99 13.22
CA GLY A 156 -7.67 15.40 13.10
C GLY A 156 -6.73 14.19 12.97
N ARG A 157 -6.98 13.13 13.76
CA ARG A 157 -6.19 11.90 13.72
C ARG A 157 -6.35 11.15 12.40
N GLU A 158 -7.59 10.93 11.94
CA GLU A 158 -7.86 10.17 10.71
C GLU A 158 -7.22 10.82 9.48
N MET A 159 -7.35 12.15 9.33
CA MET A 159 -6.75 12.88 8.20
C MET A 159 -5.23 12.79 8.17
N LEU A 160 -4.60 12.83 9.34
CA LEU A 160 -3.15 12.69 9.46
C LEU A 160 -2.72 11.26 9.15
N ASP A 161 -3.40 10.26 9.74
CA ASP A 161 -3.09 8.83 9.56
C ASP A 161 -3.09 8.40 8.08
N GLN A 162 -3.97 8.98 7.25
CA GLN A 162 -3.97 8.76 5.80
C GLN A 162 -2.63 9.08 5.11
N ARG A 163 -1.88 10.05 5.63
CA ARG A 163 -0.66 10.58 4.97
C ARG A 163 0.60 9.96 5.56
N PHE A 164 0.64 9.75 6.87
CA PHE A 164 1.78 9.13 7.53
C PHE A 164 1.34 7.94 8.39
N ALA A 165 1.74 6.75 7.93
CA ALA A 165 1.48 5.51 8.64
C ALA A 165 2.16 5.50 10.02
N GLY A 166 1.45 5.02 11.03
CA GLY A 166 1.98 4.88 12.39
C GLY A 166 1.84 6.12 13.28
N MET A 167 1.26 7.22 12.77
CA MET A 167 1.01 8.41 13.60
C MET A 167 -0.05 8.20 14.67
N LYS A 168 -0.92 7.18 14.54
CA LYS A 168 -1.92 6.81 15.54
C LYS A 168 -1.32 6.62 16.95
N GLN A 169 -0.09 6.11 17.05
CA GLN A 169 0.59 5.88 18.33
C GLN A 169 1.38 7.12 18.81
N ALA A 170 1.87 7.95 17.89
CA ALA A 170 2.59 9.19 18.23
C ALA A 170 1.66 10.32 18.69
N LEU A 171 0.38 10.27 18.32
CA LEU A 171 -0.64 11.30 18.58
C LEU A 171 -1.70 10.87 19.61
N GLU A 172 -1.38 9.94 20.52
CA GLU A 172 -2.25 9.62 21.67
C GLU A 172 -2.33 10.80 22.65
N GLY A 173 -3.10 11.82 22.27
CA GLY A 173 -3.28 13.06 23.05
C GLY A 173 -3.59 14.30 22.21
N ALA A 174 -3.36 14.28 20.89
CA ALA A 174 -3.63 15.36 19.94
C ALA A 174 -3.35 16.77 20.51
N THR A 175 -2.25 16.91 21.24
CA THR A 175 -1.94 18.15 21.96
C THR A 175 -1.57 19.27 20.99
N ASP A 176 -1.67 20.52 21.43
CA ASP A 176 -1.23 21.66 20.59
C ASP A 176 0.27 21.57 20.25
N GLU A 177 1.06 20.91 21.11
CA GLU A 177 2.49 20.63 20.89
C GLU A 177 2.68 19.63 19.75
N ASP A 178 1.85 18.59 19.67
CA ASP A 178 1.88 17.61 18.59
C ASP A 178 1.53 18.23 17.23
N ARG A 179 0.54 19.13 17.22
CA ARG A 179 0.16 19.88 16.02
C ARG A 179 1.31 20.76 15.53
N GLN A 180 2.03 21.40 16.45
CA GLN A 180 3.19 22.20 16.10
C GLN A 180 4.32 21.34 15.51
N ARG A 181 4.59 20.15 16.08
CA ARG A 181 5.59 19.21 15.54
C ARG A 181 5.25 18.78 14.11
N VAL A 182 3.99 18.44 13.84
CA VAL A 182 3.52 18.07 12.49
C VAL A 182 3.67 19.25 11.52
N LYS A 183 3.32 20.46 11.97
CA LYS A 183 3.48 21.67 11.14
C LYS A 183 4.95 21.90 10.79
N ASP A 184 5.86 21.82 11.76
CA ASP A 184 7.30 22.03 11.55
C ASP A 184 7.87 20.95 10.62
N MET A 185 7.43 19.70 10.76
CA MET A 185 7.79 18.60 9.87
C MET A 185 7.33 18.86 8.43
N LEU A 186 6.08 19.31 8.22
CA LEU A 186 5.55 19.60 6.89
C LEU A 186 6.25 20.80 6.22
N ASP A 187 6.60 21.82 6.99
CA ASP A 187 7.36 22.96 6.49
C ASP A 187 8.79 22.53 6.09
N ASP A 188 9.47 21.73 6.92
CA ASP A 188 10.80 21.18 6.62
C ASP A 188 10.76 20.23 5.40
N LEU A 189 9.73 19.40 5.29
CA LEU A 189 9.53 18.47 4.17
C LEU A 189 9.30 19.24 2.87
N ASN A 190 8.38 20.21 2.85
CA ASN A 190 8.16 21.04 1.65
C ASN A 190 9.44 21.78 1.25
N GLY A 191 10.22 22.28 2.22
CA GLY A 191 11.51 22.92 1.96
C GLY A 191 12.54 21.97 1.32
N LEU A 192 12.57 20.70 1.74
CA LEU A 192 13.40 19.65 1.14
C LEU A 192 12.94 19.33 -0.29
N LEU A 193 11.64 19.15 -0.50
CA LEU A 193 11.06 18.84 -1.82
C LEU A 193 11.24 20.00 -2.80
N ASP A 194 11.14 21.25 -2.34
CA ASP A 194 11.44 22.44 -3.14
C ASP A 194 12.90 22.49 -3.62
N LYS A 195 13.86 22.07 -2.77
CA LYS A 195 15.26 21.98 -3.17
C LYS A 195 15.46 20.85 -4.19
N HIS A 196 14.83 19.71 -3.95
CA HIS A 196 14.92 18.54 -4.83
C HIS A 196 14.32 18.80 -6.20
N ALA A 197 13.15 19.43 -6.27
CA ALA A 197 12.52 19.85 -7.53
C ALA A 197 13.40 20.80 -8.36
N ARG A 198 14.32 21.52 -7.72
CA ARG A 198 15.31 22.40 -8.37
C ARG A 198 16.67 21.73 -8.62
N GLY A 199 16.84 20.46 -8.23
CA GLY A 199 18.11 19.73 -8.30
C GLY A 199 19.21 20.33 -7.42
N ALA A 200 18.82 20.98 -6.32
CA ALA A 200 19.71 21.69 -5.40
C ALA A 200 19.72 21.06 -3.99
N ASP A 201 19.05 19.92 -3.80
CA ASP A 201 19.10 19.16 -2.56
C ASP A 201 20.47 18.49 -2.38
N THR A 202 20.89 18.41 -1.12
CA THR A 202 22.12 17.70 -0.75
C THR A 202 21.77 16.48 0.10
N PRO A 203 22.61 15.43 0.09
CA PRO A 203 22.45 14.30 1.02
C PRO A 203 22.42 14.74 2.50
N GLU A 204 23.08 15.86 2.84
CA GLU A 204 23.06 16.46 4.17
C GLU A 204 21.68 17.02 4.52
N ASP A 205 20.97 17.65 3.57
CA ASP A 205 19.60 18.13 3.79
C ASP A 205 18.66 16.98 4.17
N PHE A 206 18.76 15.85 3.45
CA PHE A 206 17.97 14.65 3.74
C PHE A 206 18.32 14.06 5.12
N GLN A 207 19.61 13.94 5.45
CA GLN A 207 20.04 13.42 6.75
C GLN A 207 19.56 14.32 7.90
N ASN A 208 19.62 15.65 7.73
CA ASN A 208 19.13 16.60 8.72
C ASN A 208 17.61 16.49 8.91
N PHE A 209 16.87 16.29 7.82
CA PHE A 209 15.43 16.04 7.86
C PHE A 209 15.11 14.75 8.63
N MET A 210 15.76 13.64 8.26
CA MET A 210 15.54 12.34 8.91
C MET A 210 15.99 12.33 10.38
N ALA A 211 17.02 13.08 10.74
CA ALA A 211 17.46 13.21 12.13
C ALA A 211 16.44 13.94 13.02
N LYS A 212 15.65 14.86 12.44
CA LYS A 212 14.61 15.62 13.15
C LYS A 212 13.26 14.92 13.15
N HIS A 213 12.87 14.36 12.00
CA HIS A 213 11.50 13.94 11.71
C HIS A 213 11.39 12.45 11.32
N GLY A 214 12.47 11.68 11.41
CA GLY A 214 12.49 10.27 11.00
C GLY A 214 11.51 9.38 11.77
N GLU A 215 11.06 9.80 12.95
CA GLU A 215 10.03 9.09 13.74
C GLU A 215 8.69 8.94 13.00
N PHE A 216 8.38 9.84 12.05
CA PHE A 216 7.14 9.81 11.25
C PHE A 216 7.22 8.91 10.01
N PHE A 217 8.37 8.28 9.75
CA PHE A 217 8.63 7.51 8.53
C PHE A 217 9.10 6.08 8.86
N PRO A 218 8.16 5.15 9.10
CA PRO A 218 8.51 3.77 9.48
C PRO A 218 9.26 3.00 8.38
N ASP A 219 9.07 3.37 7.12
CA ASP A 219 9.75 2.76 5.96
C ASP A 219 11.25 3.09 5.89
N ASN A 220 11.72 4.04 6.71
CA ASN A 220 13.12 4.47 6.82
C ASN A 220 13.81 4.63 5.45
N PRO A 221 13.36 5.58 4.61
CA PRO A 221 13.91 5.78 3.28
C PRO A 221 15.40 6.11 3.33
N ARG A 222 16.15 5.67 2.33
CA ARG A 222 17.61 5.89 2.25
C ARG A 222 18.00 7.21 1.59
N ASN A 223 17.09 7.79 0.82
CA ASN A 223 17.30 9.02 0.06
C ASN A 223 15.96 9.73 -0.21
N VAL A 224 16.03 10.92 -0.80
CA VAL A 224 14.85 11.74 -1.12
C VAL A 224 13.94 11.06 -2.14
N ASP A 225 14.49 10.29 -3.09
CA ASP A 225 13.69 9.57 -4.09
C ASP A 225 12.84 8.46 -3.47
N GLU A 226 13.40 7.64 -2.58
CA GLU A 226 12.66 6.61 -1.84
C GLU A 226 11.60 7.24 -0.91
N LEU A 227 11.92 8.39 -0.30
CA LEU A 227 10.95 9.16 0.49
C LEU A 227 9.79 9.64 -0.41
N LEU A 228 10.10 10.22 -1.56
CA LEU A 228 9.12 10.66 -2.55
C LEU A 228 8.24 9.51 -3.03
N ASP A 229 8.82 8.35 -3.32
CA ASP A 229 8.08 7.15 -3.75
C ASP A 229 7.08 6.70 -2.69
N SER A 230 7.52 6.59 -1.43
CA SER A 230 6.66 6.16 -0.33
C SER A 230 5.52 7.16 -0.06
N LEU A 231 5.82 8.47 -0.14
CA LEU A 231 4.84 9.53 0.07
C LEU A 231 3.85 9.62 -1.10
N ALA A 232 4.33 9.53 -2.33
CA ALA A 232 3.49 9.61 -3.52
C ALA A 232 2.49 8.45 -3.58
N LYS A 233 2.93 7.21 -3.30
CA LYS A 233 2.04 6.04 -3.24
C LYS A 233 0.92 6.22 -2.22
N ARG A 234 1.23 6.72 -1.02
CA ARG A 234 0.22 6.98 0.01
C ARG A 234 -0.70 8.13 -0.37
N ALA A 235 -0.15 9.21 -0.92
CA ALA A 235 -0.95 10.35 -1.37
C ALA A 235 -1.92 9.98 -2.49
N ALA A 236 -1.46 9.16 -3.44
CA ALA A 236 -2.31 8.61 -4.49
C ALA A 236 -3.42 7.71 -3.90
N ALA A 237 -3.11 6.84 -2.93
CA ALA A 237 -4.12 6.03 -2.24
C ALA A 237 -5.19 6.88 -1.53
N ALA A 238 -4.78 7.97 -0.85
CA ALA A 238 -5.71 8.91 -0.23
C ALA A 238 -6.57 9.66 -1.25
N GLN A 239 -6.00 10.01 -2.41
CA GLN A 239 -6.77 10.62 -3.49
C GLN A 239 -7.78 9.64 -4.10
N ARG A 240 -7.38 8.37 -4.31
CA ARG A 240 -8.28 7.29 -4.74
C ARG A 240 -9.40 7.06 -3.73
N PHE A 241 -9.11 7.14 -2.43
CA PHE A 241 -10.13 7.07 -1.38
C PHE A 241 -11.18 8.17 -1.58
N ARG A 242 -10.72 9.41 -1.72
CA ARG A 242 -11.63 10.54 -1.96
C ARG A 242 -12.42 10.38 -3.25
N ASN A 243 -11.80 9.90 -4.33
CA ASN A 243 -12.48 9.62 -5.60
C ASN A 243 -13.52 8.49 -5.50
N SER A 244 -13.31 7.54 -4.59
CA SER A 244 -14.21 6.39 -4.34
C SER A 244 -15.45 6.77 -3.53
N LEU A 245 -15.44 7.92 -2.84
CA LEU A 245 -16.59 8.46 -2.14
C LEU A 245 -17.60 9.12 -3.09
N SER A 246 -18.87 9.09 -2.70
CA SER A 246 -19.91 9.83 -3.42
C SER A 246 -19.66 11.36 -3.35
N PRO A 247 -20.20 12.16 -4.29
CA PRO A 247 -20.03 13.62 -4.27
C PRO A 247 -20.47 14.27 -2.95
N ASP A 248 -21.56 13.77 -2.36
CA ASP A 248 -22.09 14.29 -1.09
C ASP A 248 -21.15 13.94 0.07
N GLN A 249 -20.69 12.70 0.16
CA GLN A 249 -19.73 12.27 1.19
C GLN A 249 -18.40 13.03 1.11
N ARG A 250 -17.91 13.30 -0.11
CA ARG A 250 -16.71 14.15 -0.30
C ARG A 250 -16.93 15.56 0.23
N ALA A 251 -18.06 16.17 -0.10
CA ALA A 251 -18.38 17.51 0.37
C ALA A 251 -18.51 17.56 1.91
N GLU A 252 -19.09 16.53 2.51
CA GLU A 252 -19.16 16.37 3.97
C GLU A 252 -17.76 16.24 4.59
N LEU A 253 -16.91 15.41 4.00
CA LEU A 253 -15.52 15.22 4.42
C LEU A 253 -14.73 16.53 4.39
N ASP A 254 -14.86 17.28 3.29
CA ASP A 254 -14.15 18.54 3.08
C ASP A 254 -14.56 19.60 4.10
N ALA A 255 -15.85 19.68 4.43
CA ALA A 255 -16.36 20.56 5.47
C ALA A 255 -15.81 20.20 6.86
N LEU A 256 -15.73 18.91 7.17
CA LEU A 256 -15.15 18.41 8.42
C LEU A 256 -13.64 18.68 8.51
N ALA A 257 -12.91 18.52 7.40
CA ALA A 257 -11.47 18.77 7.32
C ALA A 257 -11.11 20.22 7.67
N GLN A 258 -11.88 21.17 7.13
CA GLN A 258 -11.69 22.61 7.39
C GLN A 258 -11.82 22.92 8.89
N GLN A 259 -12.70 22.23 9.58
CA GLN A 259 -12.96 22.43 11.00
C GLN A 259 -11.94 21.75 11.91
N ALA A 260 -11.47 20.55 11.54
CA ALA A 260 -10.59 19.75 12.39
C ALA A 260 -9.20 20.36 12.55
N PHE A 261 -8.64 20.94 11.47
CA PHE A 261 -7.27 21.48 11.51
C PHE A 261 -7.17 22.90 12.06
N GLY A 262 -8.27 23.68 12.05
CA GLY A 262 -8.36 25.03 12.62
C GLY A 262 -7.38 26.08 12.06
N SER A 263 -6.39 25.69 11.25
CA SER A 263 -5.30 26.52 10.77
C SER A 263 -5.19 26.47 9.24
N PRO A 264 -5.44 27.59 8.53
CA PRO A 264 -5.28 27.65 7.08
C PRO A 264 -3.85 27.33 6.60
N ALA A 265 -2.85 27.57 7.44
CA ALA A 265 -1.44 27.33 7.11
C ALA A 265 -1.12 25.84 6.91
N LEU A 266 -1.75 24.95 7.69
CA LEU A 266 -1.51 23.51 7.59
C LEU A 266 -2.08 22.94 6.29
N MET A 267 -3.31 23.35 5.94
CA MET A 267 -3.92 23.02 4.64
C MET A 267 -3.03 23.47 3.47
N GLN A 268 -2.51 24.70 3.52
CA GLN A 268 -1.59 25.19 2.50
C GLN A 268 -0.26 24.43 2.43
N ALA A 269 0.24 23.89 3.54
CA ALA A 269 1.43 23.05 3.55
C ALA A 269 1.16 21.67 2.92
N LEU A 270 -0.01 21.10 3.19
CA LEU A 270 -0.46 19.84 2.58
C LEU A 270 -0.73 19.98 1.09
N ASP A 271 -1.41 21.06 0.66
CA ASP A 271 -1.68 21.33 -0.76
C ASP A 271 -0.38 21.49 -1.56
N ARG A 272 0.64 22.15 -0.98
CA ARG A 272 1.97 22.26 -1.58
C ARG A 272 2.65 20.90 -1.69
N LEU A 273 2.59 20.09 -0.64
CA LEU A 273 3.14 18.74 -0.63
C LEU A 273 2.51 17.89 -1.74
N ASP A 274 1.17 17.84 -1.81
CA ASP A 274 0.44 17.07 -2.83
C ASP A 274 0.83 17.52 -4.25
N ALA A 275 0.99 18.83 -4.49
CA ALA A 275 1.46 19.37 -5.77
C ALA A 275 2.88 18.92 -6.12
N HIS A 276 3.81 18.90 -5.14
CA HIS A 276 5.17 18.39 -5.34
C HIS A 276 5.18 16.89 -5.66
N LEU A 277 4.40 16.09 -4.93
CA LEU A 277 4.32 14.65 -5.12
C LEU A 277 3.75 14.30 -6.49
N GLN A 278 2.66 14.97 -6.90
CA GLN A 278 2.06 14.76 -8.22
C GLN A 278 3.01 15.15 -9.36
N ALA A 279 3.77 16.24 -9.20
CA ALA A 279 4.77 16.66 -10.18
C ALA A 279 5.98 15.71 -10.23
N ALA A 280 6.44 15.20 -9.09
CA ALA A 280 7.59 14.31 -9.00
C ALA A 280 7.27 12.87 -9.46
N ARG A 281 6.02 12.43 -9.27
CA ARG A 281 5.53 11.07 -9.60
C ARG A 281 4.21 11.12 -10.36
N PRO A 282 4.21 11.61 -11.62
CA PRO A 282 3.00 11.66 -12.44
C PRO A 282 2.48 10.28 -12.88
N GLY A 283 3.30 9.22 -12.71
CA GLY A 283 2.95 7.84 -13.05
C GLY A 283 2.10 7.10 -12.00
N GLU A 284 1.90 7.67 -10.81
CA GLU A 284 1.01 7.10 -9.80
C GLU A 284 -0.48 7.25 -10.22
N ASP A 285 -1.34 6.39 -9.69
CA ASP A 285 -2.78 6.42 -10.00
C ASP A 285 -3.53 7.51 -9.20
N TRP A 286 -3.38 8.77 -9.63
CA TRP A 286 -4.03 9.92 -9.00
C TRP A 286 -5.54 10.02 -9.28
N SER A 287 -6.01 9.39 -10.36
CA SER A 287 -7.40 9.52 -10.85
C SER A 287 -8.28 8.30 -10.57
N GLY A 288 -7.68 7.20 -10.13
CA GLY A 288 -8.39 5.97 -9.86
C GLY A 288 -9.49 6.12 -8.81
N SER A 289 -10.46 5.23 -8.90
CA SER A 289 -11.56 5.10 -7.96
C SER A 289 -11.94 3.64 -7.87
N GLU A 290 -12.31 3.18 -6.69
CA GLU A 290 -12.82 1.83 -6.47
C GLU A 290 -14.26 1.87 -6.00
N GLN A 291 -15.03 0.85 -6.39
CA GLN A 291 -16.39 0.68 -5.91
C GLN A 291 -16.40 -0.38 -4.81
N PHE A 292 -16.63 0.08 -3.59
CA PHE A 292 -16.89 -0.79 -2.45
C PHE A 292 -18.38 -1.16 -2.40
N SER A 293 -18.67 -2.39 -1.97
CA SER A 293 -20.05 -2.91 -1.93
C SER A 293 -20.36 -3.73 -0.67
N GLY A 294 -19.46 -3.73 0.32
CA GLY A 294 -19.61 -4.54 1.52
C GLY A 294 -20.25 -3.81 2.68
N ASP A 295 -20.51 -4.56 3.75
CA ASP A 295 -21.17 -4.04 4.95
C ASP A 295 -20.18 -3.66 6.06
N ASN A 296 -18.91 -4.09 5.98
CA ASN A 296 -17.91 -3.77 7.01
C ASN A 296 -17.39 -2.33 6.83
N PRO A 297 -17.70 -1.40 7.74
CA PRO A 297 -17.33 -0.02 7.55
C PRO A 297 -15.88 0.23 7.95
N PHE A 298 -15.07 0.69 6.99
CA PHE A 298 -13.72 1.13 7.27
C PHE A 298 -13.68 2.58 7.72
N GLY A 299 -12.85 2.81 8.73
CA GLY A 299 -12.33 4.14 9.03
C GLY A 299 -11.58 4.71 7.83
N MET A 300 -11.23 5.98 7.91
CA MET A 300 -10.61 6.70 6.81
C MET A 300 -9.16 6.21 6.60
N GLY A 301 -8.40 6.02 7.67
CA GLY A 301 -7.08 5.41 7.63
C GLY A 301 -7.13 3.96 7.08
N GLU A 302 -8.06 3.15 7.59
CA GLU A 302 -8.29 1.77 7.14
C GLU A 302 -8.68 1.70 5.65
N GLY A 303 -9.53 2.62 5.19
CA GLY A 303 -9.95 2.73 3.80
C GLY A 303 -8.80 3.10 2.87
N THR A 304 -7.93 4.03 3.28
CA THR A 304 -6.71 4.37 2.52
C THR A 304 -5.72 3.23 2.47
N GLN A 305 -5.51 2.52 3.57
CA GLN A 305 -4.63 1.34 3.61
C GLN A 305 -5.18 0.24 2.70
N ALA A 306 -6.49 -0.04 2.76
CA ALA A 306 -7.12 -1.03 1.91
C ALA A 306 -6.97 -0.70 0.41
N LEU A 307 -7.01 0.58 0.04
CA LEU A 307 -6.79 1.03 -1.33
C LEU A 307 -5.32 0.91 -1.76
N ALA A 308 -4.38 1.17 -0.86
CA ALA A 308 -2.97 0.91 -1.09
C ALA A 308 -2.71 -0.59 -1.31
N ASP A 309 -3.29 -1.45 -0.46
CA ASP A 309 -3.22 -2.91 -0.61
C ASP A 309 -3.84 -3.37 -1.94
N ILE A 310 -4.98 -2.79 -2.35
CA ILE A 310 -5.61 -3.07 -3.65
C ILE A 310 -4.67 -2.67 -4.80
N ALA A 311 -4.03 -1.50 -4.73
CA ALA A 311 -3.08 -1.06 -5.76
C ALA A 311 -1.90 -2.04 -5.89
N GLU A 312 -1.34 -2.46 -4.75
CA GLU A 312 -0.24 -3.41 -4.70
C GLU A 312 -0.67 -4.77 -5.28
N LEU A 313 -1.87 -5.25 -4.94
CA LEU A 313 -2.44 -6.48 -5.50
C LEU A 313 -2.67 -6.40 -7.02
N GLU A 314 -3.08 -5.24 -7.55
CA GLU A 314 -3.21 -5.01 -8.99
C GLU A 314 -1.87 -5.03 -9.69
N GLN A 315 -0.88 -4.33 -9.12
CA GLN A 315 0.49 -4.32 -9.66
C GLN A 315 1.09 -5.73 -9.67
N LEU A 316 0.93 -6.49 -8.58
CA LEU A 316 1.37 -7.87 -8.50
C LEU A 316 0.67 -8.76 -9.54
N ALA A 317 -0.65 -8.62 -9.69
CA ALA A 317 -1.39 -9.38 -10.69
C ALA A 317 -0.91 -9.08 -12.12
N GLU A 318 -0.60 -7.83 -12.43
CA GLU A 318 -0.06 -7.42 -13.73
C GLU A 318 1.35 -7.99 -13.94
N GLN A 319 2.25 -7.86 -12.96
CA GLN A 319 3.60 -8.43 -13.01
C GLN A 319 3.58 -9.95 -13.23
N LEU A 320 2.72 -10.67 -12.50
CA LEU A 320 2.58 -12.13 -12.58
C LEU A 320 1.94 -12.60 -13.89
N SER A 321 1.13 -11.76 -14.54
CA SER A 321 0.50 -12.11 -15.82
C SER A 321 1.49 -12.13 -17.00
N GLN A 322 2.72 -11.63 -16.81
CA GLN A 322 3.75 -11.48 -17.85
C GLN A 322 3.24 -10.79 -19.12
N SER A 323 2.31 -9.84 -18.99
CA SER A 323 1.51 -9.31 -20.09
C SER A 323 2.28 -8.42 -21.09
N TYR A 324 3.54 -8.05 -20.82
CA TYR A 324 4.34 -7.20 -21.71
C TYR A 324 5.58 -7.91 -22.32
N PRO A 325 5.99 -7.54 -23.55
CA PRO A 325 7.16 -8.14 -24.21
C PRO A 325 8.44 -7.94 -23.40
N GLY A 326 9.00 -9.02 -22.86
CA GLY A 326 10.22 -8.95 -22.06
C GLY A 326 10.00 -9.02 -20.55
N ALA A 327 8.76 -9.13 -20.08
CA ALA A 327 8.47 -9.44 -18.69
C ALA A 327 9.20 -10.73 -18.27
N THR A 328 9.88 -10.64 -17.13
CA THR A 328 10.56 -11.76 -16.48
C THR A 328 10.01 -11.95 -15.09
N MET A 329 10.17 -13.13 -14.51
CA MET A 329 9.79 -13.38 -13.13
C MET A 329 10.66 -12.59 -12.13
N ASP A 330 11.81 -12.07 -12.57
CA ASP A 330 12.66 -11.18 -11.78
C ASP A 330 12.04 -9.79 -11.56
N ASP A 331 11.05 -9.40 -12.37
CA ASP A 331 10.35 -8.10 -12.25
C ASP A 331 9.25 -8.12 -11.16
N VAL A 332 8.95 -9.28 -10.59
CA VAL A 332 7.93 -9.46 -9.55
C VAL A 332 8.49 -9.01 -8.20
N ASP A 333 7.76 -8.13 -7.52
CA ASP A 333 8.12 -7.69 -6.16
C ASP A 333 7.81 -8.79 -5.13
N LEU A 334 8.83 -9.53 -4.72
CA LEU A 334 8.71 -10.64 -3.78
C LEU A 334 8.33 -10.19 -2.37
N ASP A 335 8.74 -8.99 -1.95
CA ASP A 335 8.43 -8.46 -0.62
C ASP A 335 6.96 -8.04 -0.54
N ALA A 336 6.45 -7.37 -1.58
CA ALA A 336 5.03 -7.08 -1.76
C ALA A 336 4.18 -8.36 -1.76
N LEU A 337 4.65 -9.38 -2.49
CA LEU A 337 3.94 -10.64 -2.62
C LEU A 337 3.92 -11.43 -1.30
N ALA A 338 5.01 -11.39 -0.52
CA ALA A 338 5.05 -11.94 0.84
C ALA A 338 4.07 -11.22 1.78
N ARG A 339 4.01 -9.88 1.75
CA ARG A 339 3.08 -9.10 2.58
C ARG A 339 1.62 -9.37 2.24
N GLN A 340 1.29 -9.44 0.95
CA GLN A 340 -0.11 -9.50 0.50
C GLN A 340 -0.67 -10.93 0.41
N LEU A 341 0.15 -11.91 0.01
CA LEU A 341 -0.28 -13.29 -0.21
C LEU A 341 0.39 -14.30 0.73
N GLY A 342 1.41 -13.89 1.49
CA GLY A 342 2.14 -14.71 2.45
C GLY A 342 3.48 -15.25 1.92
N ASP A 343 4.33 -15.70 2.84
CA ASP A 343 5.71 -16.13 2.54
C ASP A 343 5.81 -17.24 1.50
N GLN A 344 4.84 -18.18 1.48
CA GLN A 344 4.84 -19.27 0.52
C GLN A 344 4.72 -18.76 -0.92
N ALA A 345 3.86 -17.76 -1.13
CA ALA A 345 3.67 -17.18 -2.45
C ALA A 345 4.97 -16.52 -2.96
N ALA A 346 5.72 -15.87 -2.07
CA ALA A 346 7.01 -15.26 -2.39
C ALA A 346 8.08 -16.32 -2.72
N ILE A 347 8.10 -17.43 -1.98
CA ILE A 347 8.97 -18.57 -2.28
C ILE A 347 8.63 -19.16 -3.66
N ASP A 348 7.36 -19.31 -3.98
CA ASP A 348 6.91 -19.86 -5.26
C ASP A 348 7.33 -18.96 -6.43
N ALA A 349 7.08 -17.64 -6.33
CA ALA A 349 7.50 -16.66 -7.33
C ALA A 349 9.03 -16.63 -7.52
N ARG A 350 9.78 -16.70 -6.42
CA ARG A 350 11.25 -16.78 -6.46
C ARG A 350 11.72 -18.06 -7.15
N THR A 351 11.07 -19.19 -6.88
CA THR A 351 11.43 -20.48 -7.50
C THR A 351 11.21 -20.44 -9.02
N LEU A 352 10.13 -19.80 -9.48
CA LEU A 352 9.88 -19.54 -10.89
C LEU A 352 10.96 -18.65 -11.53
N ALA A 353 11.39 -17.59 -10.83
CA ALA A 353 12.48 -16.71 -11.28
C ALA A 353 13.83 -17.44 -11.37
N GLU A 354 14.14 -18.27 -10.36
CA GLU A 354 15.35 -19.10 -10.37
C GLU A 354 15.32 -20.16 -11.48
N LEU A 355 14.14 -20.74 -11.76
CA LEU A 355 13.93 -21.66 -12.88
C LEU A 355 14.19 -20.97 -14.23
N GLU A 356 13.57 -19.82 -14.45
CA GLU A 356 13.75 -19.01 -15.66
C GLU A 356 15.24 -18.68 -15.87
N ARG A 357 15.88 -18.16 -14.83
CA ARG A 357 17.30 -17.81 -14.84
C ARG A 357 18.18 -19.02 -15.12
N ALA A 358 17.89 -20.17 -14.51
CA ALA A 358 18.67 -21.39 -14.72
C ALA A 358 18.55 -21.91 -16.17
N LEU A 359 17.36 -21.87 -16.77
CA LEU A 359 17.13 -22.30 -18.15
C LEU A 359 17.86 -21.38 -19.15
N VAL A 360 17.84 -20.07 -18.91
CA VAL A 360 18.53 -19.08 -19.75
C VAL A 360 20.05 -19.15 -19.56
N ASN A 361 20.55 -19.06 -18.32
CA ASN A 361 21.98 -18.97 -18.03
C ASN A 361 22.74 -20.27 -18.32
N GLN A 362 22.12 -21.44 -18.14
CA GLN A 362 22.78 -22.71 -18.46
C GLN A 362 22.81 -23.01 -19.96
N GLY A 363 22.34 -22.07 -20.80
CA GLY A 363 22.40 -22.12 -22.24
C GLY A 363 21.51 -23.22 -22.82
N PHE A 364 20.35 -23.48 -22.21
CA PHE A 364 19.37 -24.41 -22.77
C PHE A 364 18.54 -23.77 -23.89
N LEU A 365 18.50 -22.44 -23.91
CA LEU A 365 17.91 -21.62 -24.96
C LEU A 365 19.01 -20.81 -25.64
N ASP A 366 19.07 -20.85 -26.97
CA ASP A 366 20.04 -20.11 -27.79
C ASP A 366 19.30 -19.24 -28.82
N ARG A 367 19.91 -18.14 -29.27
CA ARG A 367 19.38 -17.36 -30.40
C ARG A 367 19.97 -17.92 -31.70
N GLY A 368 19.09 -18.34 -32.59
CA GLY A 368 19.44 -18.72 -33.96
C GLY A 368 20.00 -17.53 -34.76
N SER A 369 20.61 -17.83 -35.89
CA SER A 369 21.14 -16.84 -36.84
C SER A 369 20.06 -15.93 -37.46
N ASP A 370 18.80 -16.35 -37.36
CA ASP A 370 17.57 -15.65 -37.72
C ASP A 370 16.99 -14.76 -36.60
N GLY A 371 17.65 -14.72 -35.43
CA GLY A 371 17.21 -13.98 -34.25
C GLY A 371 16.12 -14.68 -33.43
N GLN A 372 15.67 -15.87 -33.83
CA GLN A 372 14.64 -16.64 -33.12
C GLN A 372 15.26 -17.48 -32.00
N TRP A 373 14.52 -17.69 -30.91
CA TRP A 373 14.94 -18.59 -29.84
C TRP A 373 14.78 -20.05 -30.27
N ARG A 374 15.82 -20.87 -30.05
CA ARG A 374 15.84 -22.31 -30.32
C ARG A 374 16.36 -23.07 -29.09
N LEU A 375 15.98 -24.34 -28.97
CA LEU A 375 16.59 -25.24 -27.98
C LEU A 375 18.07 -25.48 -28.34
N SER A 376 18.94 -25.42 -27.34
CA SER A 376 20.36 -25.66 -27.58
C SER A 376 20.65 -27.15 -27.80
N PRO A 377 21.77 -27.51 -28.45
CA PRO A 377 22.21 -28.91 -28.57
C PRO A 377 22.38 -29.62 -27.22
N LYS A 378 22.60 -28.86 -26.15
CA LYS A 378 22.65 -29.37 -24.77
C LYS A 378 21.24 -29.73 -24.27
N ALA A 379 20.25 -28.86 -24.52
CA ALA A 379 18.85 -29.13 -24.19
C ALA A 379 18.33 -30.37 -24.93
N MET A 380 18.58 -30.45 -26.24
CA MET A 380 18.14 -31.58 -27.08
C MET A 380 18.72 -32.92 -26.64
N ARG A 381 20.00 -32.97 -26.24
CA ARG A 381 20.62 -34.19 -25.70
C ARG A 381 19.99 -34.62 -24.38
N ARG A 382 19.73 -33.68 -23.47
CA ARG A 382 19.06 -33.96 -22.19
C ARG A 382 17.64 -34.48 -22.40
N LEU A 383 16.88 -33.88 -23.31
CA LEU A 383 15.55 -34.35 -23.70
C LEU A 383 15.57 -35.78 -24.26
N GLY A 384 16.52 -36.07 -25.16
CA GLY A 384 16.69 -37.41 -25.72
C GLY A 384 17.08 -38.46 -24.67
N GLU A 385 17.96 -38.12 -23.72
CA GLU A 385 18.32 -39.01 -22.61
C GLU A 385 17.13 -39.34 -21.71
N THR A 386 16.27 -38.38 -21.41
CA THR A 386 15.05 -38.61 -20.60
C THR A 386 14.06 -39.49 -21.34
N ALA A 387 13.72 -39.14 -22.59
CA ALA A 387 12.76 -39.90 -23.40
C ALA A 387 13.19 -41.36 -23.62
N LEU A 388 14.49 -41.62 -23.83
CA LEU A 388 15.01 -42.99 -23.97
C LEU A 388 14.95 -43.78 -22.67
N ARG A 389 15.00 -43.12 -21.51
CA ARG A 389 14.94 -43.75 -20.19
C ARG A 389 13.52 -44.19 -19.84
N ASP A 390 12.53 -43.39 -20.22
CA ASP A 390 11.11 -43.68 -19.99
C ASP A 390 10.59 -44.79 -20.91
N VAL A 391 11.14 -44.92 -22.13
CA VAL A 391 10.82 -46.03 -23.05
C VAL A 391 11.52 -47.34 -22.67
N ALA A 392 12.58 -47.28 -21.87
CA ALA A 392 13.35 -48.44 -21.42
C ALA A 392 12.84 -49.05 -20.10
N GLN A 393 11.85 -48.44 -19.45
CA GLN A 393 11.06 -49.00 -18.35
C GLN A 393 9.74 -49.56 -18.89
#